data_AF-A0A2S2G748-F1
#
_entry.id   AF-A0A2S2G748-F1
#
_cell.length_a   1.000
_cell.length_b   1.000
_cell.length_c   1.000
_cell.angle_alpha   90.00
_cell.angle_beta   90.00
_cell.angle_gamma   90.00
#
_symmetry.space_group_name_H-M   'P 1'
#
loop_
_entity.id
_entity.type
_entity.pdbx_description
1 polymer ?
#
loop_
_entity_poly.entity_id
_entity_poly.type
_entity_poly.pdbx_seq_one_letter_code
_entity_poly.pdbx_strand_id
1 'polypeptide(L)'
;MHIPNYAYAMIRSALPTVPTSRQVGALDCCLCDKPFEERPPVPLGPTPESGLFGCHPCLTRLVARARRARDAAQTQDAERVRTESAAWLPVRERHLARLDSARQAAEAVAGLARDGDTEPLQVAWLLVSLESAYAWLPEAPEPPTSAEREDSELRDEVFRLDLAMITAREAVAERLAYHLINEAQPEEPEMCEELECPEGCSGRHDSSHIDCGPDAVFEDLTKHGITVEQPEPEPLSPRLAALLGRTEAEEKHSLLPDIEEQAPVVLAHFGIDADDTDALVSAAAVGLVADAWREGPLDMIHAADDGPSDGEIFAQSIDLYRRARAALVAAREDGPERLLAFVAVASDVDLLWAGGSRFALRKMSESVAEFVQHVDDRVWFTAEVMCEQGWRAGLLHRATSAAFKVPTHFGMPGWPGAVASAMDRLAVLDRSGAPEALTDLAAVEAALVEAPDRLGADALDWISRQALLG
;
A
#
# COMPACT_ATOMS: atom_id res chain seq x y z
N MET A 1 47.14 16.19 -8.56
CA MET A 1 46.86 15.83 -7.14
C MET A 1 45.39 15.46 -7.02
N HIS A 2 45.05 14.30 -6.44
CA HIS A 2 43.65 13.95 -6.16
C HIS A 2 43.16 14.68 -4.91
N ILE A 3 42.00 15.33 -4.99
CA ILE A 3 41.34 16.02 -3.86
C ILE A 3 40.18 15.14 -3.40
N PRO A 4 40.23 14.58 -2.18
CA PRO A 4 39.13 13.77 -1.65
C PRO A 4 37.85 14.60 -1.48
N ASN A 5 36.69 13.97 -1.69
CA ASN A 5 35.39 14.65 -1.65
C ASN A 5 35.13 15.44 -0.36
N TYR A 6 35.52 14.89 0.79
CA TYR A 6 35.34 15.55 2.10
C TYR A 6 36.13 16.86 2.26
N ALA A 7 37.13 17.12 1.40
CA ALA A 7 37.97 18.30 1.50
C ALA A 7 37.41 19.51 0.73
N TYR A 8 36.48 19.31 -0.21
CA TYR A 8 36.00 20.39 -1.08
C TYR A 8 35.30 21.52 -0.32
N ALA A 9 34.49 21.22 0.70
CA ALA A 9 33.82 22.24 1.50
C ALA A 9 34.84 23.16 2.20
N MET A 10 35.87 22.57 2.81
CA MET A 10 36.94 23.32 3.47
C MET A 10 37.78 24.13 2.47
N ILE A 11 38.09 23.54 1.31
CA ILE A 11 38.82 24.24 0.25
C ILE A 11 38.00 25.42 -0.28
N ARG A 12 36.70 25.23 -0.56
CA ARG A 12 35.80 26.29 -1.02
C ARG A 12 35.67 27.42 -0.01
N SER A 13 35.61 27.11 1.29
CA SER A 13 35.58 28.14 2.34
C SER A 13 36.87 28.95 2.47
N ALA A 14 38.00 28.42 1.98
CA ALA A 14 39.30 29.07 2.01
C ALA A 14 39.62 29.86 0.72
N LEU A 15 38.76 29.76 -0.30
CA LEU A 15 38.92 30.51 -1.54
C LEU A 15 38.56 31.99 -1.35
N PRO A 16 39.23 32.90 -2.07
CA PRO A 16 38.89 34.31 -2.04
C PRO A 16 37.52 34.54 -2.68
N THR A 17 36.73 35.45 -2.10
CA THR A 17 35.41 35.82 -2.62
C THR A 17 35.48 36.42 -4.02
N VAL A 18 36.59 37.12 -4.34
CA VAL A 18 36.86 37.69 -5.67
C VAL A 18 38.30 37.35 -6.07
N PRO A 19 38.54 36.45 -7.05
CA PRO A 19 39.88 36.11 -7.51
C PRO A 19 40.47 37.20 -8.41
N THR A 20 41.80 37.37 -8.35
CA THR A 20 42.51 38.32 -9.22
C THR A 20 42.72 37.78 -10.63
N SER A 21 42.97 38.65 -11.61
CA SER A 21 43.24 38.23 -13.00
C SER A 21 44.42 37.26 -13.13
N ARG A 22 45.42 37.38 -12.25
CA ARG A 22 46.57 36.46 -12.18
C ARG A 22 46.21 35.10 -11.60
N GLN A 23 45.29 35.06 -10.64
CA GLN A 23 44.77 33.81 -10.06
C GLN A 23 43.87 33.07 -11.05
N VAL A 24 43.02 33.79 -11.80
CA VAL A 24 42.18 33.22 -12.87
C VAL A 24 43.02 32.69 -14.03
N GLY A 25 44.11 33.39 -14.36
CA GLY A 25 45.07 32.99 -15.40
C GLY A 25 46.03 31.86 -15.01
N ALA A 26 45.82 31.17 -13.88
CA ALA A 26 46.69 30.11 -13.38
C ALA A 26 48.16 30.54 -13.18
N LEU A 27 48.41 31.82 -12.88
CA LEU A 27 49.75 32.36 -12.60
C LEU A 27 50.07 32.35 -11.11
N ASP A 28 49.07 32.69 -10.27
CA ASP A 28 49.21 32.72 -8.81
C ASP A 28 48.17 31.80 -8.15
N CYS A 29 48.53 31.22 -7.01
CA CYS A 29 47.66 30.34 -6.23
C CYS A 29 46.52 31.12 -5.57
N CYS A 30 45.27 30.69 -5.77
CA CYS A 30 44.10 31.32 -5.16
C CYS A 30 44.11 31.31 -3.62
N LEU A 31 44.88 30.42 -2.98
CA LEU A 31 44.87 30.25 -1.52
C LEU A 31 45.98 31.01 -0.79
N CYS A 32 47.08 31.36 -1.47
CA CYS A 32 48.22 32.03 -0.83
C CYS A 32 48.81 33.19 -1.64
N ASP A 33 48.24 33.48 -2.82
CA ASP A 33 48.62 34.58 -3.70
C ASP A 33 50.11 34.56 -4.13
N LYS A 34 50.72 33.37 -4.11
CA LYS A 34 52.09 33.15 -4.58
C LYS A 34 52.09 32.56 -5.98
N PRO A 35 53.07 32.91 -6.82
CA PRO A 35 53.19 32.34 -8.16
C PRO A 35 53.38 30.82 -8.09
N PHE A 36 52.89 30.12 -9.11
CA PHE A 36 53.17 28.69 -9.25
C PHE A 36 54.65 28.50 -9.65
N GLU A 37 55.37 27.73 -8.84
CA GLU A 37 56.76 27.30 -9.12
C GLU A 37 56.75 26.15 -10.15
N GLU A 38 57.78 25.31 -10.18
CA GLU A 38 57.98 24.23 -11.17
C GLU A 38 56.88 23.15 -11.24
N ARG A 39 55.85 23.19 -10.37
CA ARG A 39 54.77 22.20 -10.33
C ARG A 39 53.49 22.74 -10.95
N PRO A 40 52.76 21.92 -11.72
CA PRO A 40 51.55 22.37 -12.38
C PRO A 40 50.47 22.78 -11.37
N PRO A 41 49.69 23.83 -11.68
CA PRO A 41 48.54 24.26 -10.88
C PRO A 41 47.49 23.14 -10.81
N VAL A 42 46.82 23.00 -9.66
CA VAL A 42 45.76 22.01 -9.47
C VAL A 42 44.40 22.70 -9.60
N PRO A 43 43.53 22.26 -10.53
CA PRO A 43 42.19 22.85 -10.69
C PRO A 43 41.30 22.54 -9.48
N LEU A 44 40.50 23.52 -9.06
CA LEU A 44 39.66 23.46 -7.86
C LEU A 44 38.14 23.43 -8.13
N GLY A 45 37.72 23.61 -9.39
CA GLY A 45 36.31 23.50 -9.77
C GLY A 45 35.95 22.16 -10.42
N PRO A 46 34.67 21.98 -10.76
CA PRO A 46 34.14 20.72 -11.30
C PRO A 46 34.70 20.39 -12.68
N THR A 47 35.19 21.39 -13.43
CA THR A 47 35.91 21.20 -14.69
C THR A 47 37.28 21.90 -14.65
N PRO A 48 38.28 21.41 -15.40
CA PRO A 48 39.60 22.04 -15.48
C PRO A 48 39.56 23.50 -16.00
N GLU A 49 38.49 23.91 -16.70
CA GLU A 49 38.34 25.28 -17.23
C GLU A 49 37.76 26.27 -16.21
N SER A 50 37.41 25.85 -14.99
CA SER A 50 36.72 26.70 -14.01
C SER A 50 37.55 27.88 -13.46
N GLY A 51 38.78 28.07 -13.94
CA GLY A 51 39.60 29.26 -13.65
C GLY A 51 40.10 29.41 -12.21
N LEU A 52 40.01 28.37 -11.37
CA LEU A 52 40.46 28.43 -9.97
C LEU A 52 41.49 27.36 -9.71
N PHE A 53 42.67 27.79 -9.26
CA PHE A 53 43.85 26.93 -9.13
C PHE A 53 44.51 27.05 -7.77
N GLY A 54 44.86 25.90 -7.19
CA GLY A 54 45.58 25.81 -5.91
C GLY A 54 46.97 25.23 -6.10
N CYS A 55 47.93 25.70 -5.29
CA CYS A 55 49.27 25.10 -5.25
C CYS A 55 49.28 23.87 -4.33
N HIS A 56 50.11 22.89 -4.66
CA HIS A 56 50.23 21.63 -3.92
C HIS A 56 50.45 21.84 -2.40
N PRO A 57 51.33 22.73 -1.92
CA PRO A 57 51.52 22.94 -0.47
C PRO A 57 50.30 23.48 0.28
N CYS A 58 49.48 24.34 -0.35
CA CYS A 58 48.27 24.86 0.27
C CYS A 58 47.17 23.80 0.31
N LEU A 59 47.00 23.05 -0.77
CA LEU A 59 46.02 21.96 -0.83
C LEU A 59 46.37 20.83 0.13
N THR A 60 47.64 20.44 0.25
CA THR A 60 48.06 19.41 1.21
C THR A 60 47.73 19.83 2.65
N ARG A 61 47.93 21.10 3.02
CA ARG A 61 47.58 21.62 4.35
C ARG A 61 46.07 21.62 4.59
N LEU A 62 45.27 22.06 3.62
CA LEU A 62 43.82 22.08 3.73
C LEU A 62 43.22 20.68 3.75
N VAL A 63 43.69 19.76 2.91
CA VAL A 63 43.26 18.35 2.92
C VAL A 63 43.62 17.68 4.26
N ALA A 64 44.80 17.97 4.82
CA ALA A 64 45.18 17.46 6.15
C ALA A 64 44.33 18.05 7.28
N ARG A 65 43.90 19.32 7.17
CA ARG A 65 42.97 19.94 8.12
C ARG A 65 41.57 19.36 7.98
N ALA A 66 41.08 19.17 6.76
CA ALA A 66 39.78 18.58 6.48
C ALA A 66 39.71 17.13 6.97
N ARG A 67 40.77 16.34 6.77
CA ARG A 67 40.88 14.99 7.33
C ARG A 67 40.76 15.01 8.86
N ARG A 68 41.55 15.85 9.55
CA ARG A 68 41.48 15.96 11.02
C ARG A 68 40.10 16.40 11.52
N ALA A 69 39.44 17.34 10.85
CA ALA A 69 38.11 17.78 11.19
C ALA A 69 37.06 16.67 11.02
N ARG A 70 37.13 15.94 9.90
CA ARG A 70 36.27 14.78 9.63
C ARG A 70 36.47 13.68 10.69
N ASP A 71 37.72 13.32 10.96
CA ASP A 71 38.02 12.24 11.91
C ASP A 71 37.59 12.63 13.34
N ALA A 72 37.71 13.91 13.71
CA ALA A 72 37.19 14.43 14.97
C ALA A 72 35.65 14.40 15.04
N ALA A 73 34.96 14.82 13.97
CA ALA A 73 33.50 14.76 13.88
C ALA A 73 32.99 13.32 13.97
N GLN A 74 33.64 12.38 13.27
CA GLN A 74 33.31 10.96 13.35
C GLN A 74 33.50 10.39 14.76
N THR A 75 34.53 10.84 15.49
CA THR A 75 34.76 10.42 16.87
C THR A 75 33.67 10.95 17.80
N GLN A 76 33.25 12.21 17.62
CA GLN A 76 32.17 12.82 18.39
C GLN A 76 30.81 12.16 18.09
N ASP A 77 30.51 11.90 16.82
CA ASP A 77 29.29 11.20 16.43
C ASP A 77 29.28 9.77 16.99
N ALA A 78 30.40 9.04 16.91
CA ALA A 78 30.49 7.70 17.50
C ALA A 78 30.28 7.70 19.02
N GLU A 79 30.79 8.71 19.73
CA GLU A 79 30.57 8.84 21.18
C GLU A 79 29.11 9.20 21.52
N ARG A 80 28.49 10.07 20.71
CA ARG A 80 27.06 10.40 20.83
C ARG A 80 26.20 9.15 20.66
N VAL A 81 26.42 8.39 19.58
CA VAL A 81 25.72 7.13 19.27
C VAL A 81 25.88 6.12 20.42
N ARG A 82 27.10 5.95 20.95
CA ARG A 82 27.35 5.06 22.10
C ARG A 82 26.56 5.49 23.34
N THR A 83 26.53 6.80 23.63
CA THR A 83 25.84 7.32 24.81
C THR A 83 24.33 7.17 24.70
N GLU A 84 23.76 7.51 23.54
CA GLU A 84 22.33 7.36 23.25
C GLU A 84 21.91 5.88 23.33
N SER A 85 22.67 4.99 22.70
CA SER A 85 22.41 3.54 22.76
C SER A 85 22.50 3.00 24.19
N ALA A 86 23.51 3.38 24.96
CA ALA A 86 23.68 2.95 26.35
C ALA A 86 22.53 3.42 27.27
N ALA A 87 21.94 4.58 26.99
CA ALA A 87 20.78 5.08 27.74
C ALA A 87 19.48 4.36 27.35
N TRP A 88 19.32 4.00 26.08
CA TRP A 88 18.10 3.41 25.54
C TRP A 88 17.97 1.90 25.81
N LEU A 89 19.05 1.14 25.68
CA LEU A 89 19.04 -0.33 25.82
C LEU A 89 18.38 -0.83 27.12
N PRO A 90 18.67 -0.27 28.32
CA PRO A 90 18.03 -0.74 29.56
C PRO A 90 16.53 -0.45 29.63
N VAL A 91 16.06 0.60 28.96
CA VAL A 91 14.63 0.97 28.90
C VAL A 91 13.90 -0.02 28.00
N ARG A 92 14.49 -0.31 26.83
CA ARG A 92 14.01 -1.30 25.88
C ARG A 92 13.90 -2.70 26.50
N GLU A 93 14.97 -3.18 27.14
CA GLU A 93 14.99 -4.51 27.78
C GLU A 93 13.92 -4.63 28.87
N ARG A 94 13.72 -3.57 29.65
CA ARG A 94 12.67 -3.55 30.69
C ARG A 94 11.27 -3.58 30.09
N HIS A 95 11.05 -2.93 28.94
CA HIS A 95 9.78 -2.96 28.24
C HIS A 95 9.51 -4.37 27.68
N LEU A 96 10.48 -4.97 26.98
CA LEU A 96 10.37 -6.35 26.49
C LEU A 96 10.05 -7.36 27.61
N ALA A 97 10.74 -7.26 28.75
CA ALA A 97 10.46 -8.13 29.89
C ALA A 97 9.03 -7.97 30.46
N ARG A 98 8.44 -6.78 30.34
CA ARG A 98 7.04 -6.55 30.75
C ARG A 98 6.05 -7.18 29.77
N LEU A 99 6.29 -7.05 28.47
CA LEU A 99 5.49 -7.71 27.44
C LEU A 99 5.50 -9.24 27.64
N ASP A 100 6.70 -9.80 27.82
CA ASP A 100 6.86 -11.24 28.06
C ASP A 100 6.15 -11.69 29.34
N SER A 101 6.21 -10.91 30.41
CA SER A 101 5.50 -11.22 31.67
C SER A 101 3.98 -11.22 31.49
N ALA A 102 3.43 -10.25 30.74
CA ALA A 102 2.00 -10.20 30.43
C ALA A 102 1.58 -11.39 29.54
N ARG A 103 2.43 -11.76 28.58
CA ARG A 103 2.21 -12.90 27.67
C ARG A 103 2.16 -14.21 28.47
N GLN A 104 3.12 -14.43 29.36
CA GLN A 104 3.13 -15.61 30.24
C GLN A 104 1.89 -15.66 31.15
N ALA A 105 1.43 -14.51 31.65
CA ALA A 105 0.19 -14.44 32.42
C ALA A 105 -1.04 -14.82 31.59
N ALA A 106 -1.12 -14.36 30.34
CA ALA A 106 -2.19 -14.73 29.43
C ALA A 106 -2.20 -16.23 29.13
N GLU A 107 -1.04 -16.81 28.83
CA GLU A 107 -0.89 -18.26 28.60
C GLU A 107 -1.28 -19.07 29.84
N ALA A 108 -0.93 -18.61 31.04
CA ALA A 108 -1.34 -19.26 32.28
C ALA A 108 -2.85 -19.22 32.50
N VAL A 109 -3.51 -18.09 32.24
CA VAL A 109 -4.97 -17.96 32.33
C VAL A 109 -5.65 -18.89 31.32
N ALA A 110 -5.14 -18.97 30.09
CA ALA A 110 -5.64 -19.89 29.07
C ALA A 110 -5.51 -21.36 29.52
N GLY A 111 -4.37 -21.74 30.11
CA GLY A 111 -4.15 -23.08 30.67
C GLY A 111 -5.15 -23.42 31.77
N LEU A 112 -5.32 -22.53 32.76
CA LEU A 112 -6.27 -22.73 33.86
C LEU A 112 -7.72 -22.88 33.38
N ALA A 113 -8.09 -22.18 32.30
CA ALA A 113 -9.42 -22.30 31.71
C ALA A 113 -9.65 -23.68 31.06
N ARG A 114 -8.62 -24.25 30.41
CA ARG A 114 -8.69 -25.56 29.72
C ARG A 114 -8.61 -26.75 30.66
N ASP A 115 -7.81 -26.66 31.71
CA ASP A 115 -7.55 -27.78 32.63
C ASP A 115 -8.80 -28.16 33.45
N GLY A 116 -9.79 -27.26 33.56
CA GLY A 116 -11.09 -27.53 34.18
C GLY A 116 -11.09 -27.54 35.72
N ASP A 117 -9.92 -27.66 36.34
CA ASP A 117 -9.70 -27.71 37.80
C ASP A 117 -9.99 -26.38 38.53
N THR A 118 -10.05 -25.26 37.80
CA THR A 118 -10.35 -23.94 38.38
C THR A 118 -11.83 -23.61 38.22
N GLU A 119 -12.41 -23.05 39.28
CA GLU A 119 -13.80 -22.60 39.29
C GLU A 119 -14.07 -21.58 38.16
N PRO A 120 -15.15 -21.72 37.37
CA PRO A 120 -15.42 -20.86 36.22
C PRO A 120 -15.45 -19.36 36.56
N LEU A 121 -16.06 -18.99 37.69
CA LEU A 121 -16.10 -17.60 38.16
C LEU A 121 -14.71 -17.05 38.52
N GLN A 122 -13.83 -17.90 39.05
CA GLN A 122 -12.46 -17.51 39.39
C GLN A 122 -11.62 -17.28 38.12
N VAL A 123 -11.81 -18.12 37.10
CA VAL A 123 -11.20 -17.94 35.77
C VAL A 123 -11.66 -16.62 35.13
N ALA A 124 -12.95 -16.27 35.25
CA ALA A 124 -13.47 -15.00 34.75
C ALA A 124 -12.81 -13.78 35.42
N TRP A 125 -12.61 -13.82 36.75
CA TRP A 125 -11.90 -12.75 37.47
C TRP A 125 -10.42 -12.63 37.09
N LEU A 126 -9.77 -13.76 36.80
CA LEU A 126 -8.39 -13.77 36.31
C LEU A 126 -8.29 -13.09 34.94
N LEU A 127 -9.26 -13.33 34.04
CA LEU A 127 -9.33 -12.64 32.75
C LEU A 127 -9.49 -11.12 32.93
N VAL A 128 -10.42 -10.67 33.79
CA VAL A 128 -10.59 -9.22 34.07
C VAL A 128 -9.30 -8.59 34.58
N SER A 129 -8.58 -9.28 35.45
CA SER A 129 -7.31 -8.81 36.00
C SER A 129 -6.22 -8.73 34.92
N LEU A 130 -6.20 -9.71 34.02
CA LEU A 130 -5.29 -9.77 32.88
C LEU A 130 -5.55 -8.65 31.87
N GLU A 131 -6.81 -8.39 31.52
CA GLU A 131 -7.20 -7.28 30.64
C GLU A 131 -6.76 -5.93 31.18
N SER A 132 -6.92 -5.74 32.50
CA SER A 132 -6.41 -4.56 33.19
C SER A 132 -4.88 -4.48 33.09
N ALA A 133 -4.15 -5.58 33.35
CA ALA A 133 -2.70 -5.58 33.23
C ALA A 133 -2.21 -5.26 31.80
N TYR A 134 -2.90 -5.77 30.78
CA TYR A 134 -2.63 -5.51 29.37
C TYR A 134 -2.88 -4.04 28.99
N ALA A 135 -4.03 -3.47 29.39
CA ALA A 135 -4.37 -2.08 29.10
C ALA A 135 -3.45 -1.04 29.77
N TRP A 136 -2.79 -1.43 30.87
CA TRP A 136 -1.86 -0.57 31.60
C TRP A 136 -0.39 -0.72 31.16
N LEU A 137 -0.12 -1.51 30.10
CA LEU A 137 1.22 -1.57 29.53
C LEU A 137 1.60 -0.19 28.94
N PRO A 138 2.76 0.37 29.32
CA PRO A 138 3.18 1.67 28.80
C PRO A 138 3.53 1.56 27.31
N GLU A 139 3.41 2.67 26.59
CA GLU A 139 3.81 2.76 25.18
C GLU A 139 5.27 2.34 24.95
N ALA A 140 5.56 1.87 23.74
CA ALA A 140 6.88 1.44 23.34
C ALA A 140 7.88 2.62 23.43
N PRO A 141 9.09 2.41 23.97
CA PRO A 141 10.09 3.47 24.05
C PRO A 141 10.57 3.89 22.66
N GLU A 142 10.56 5.20 22.38
CA GLU A 142 11.05 5.73 21.10
C GLU A 142 12.57 5.43 20.92
N PRO A 143 12.99 4.90 19.76
CA PRO A 143 14.40 4.68 19.48
C PRO A 143 15.13 6.03 19.26
N PRO A 144 16.41 6.15 19.66
CA PRO A 144 17.19 7.35 19.35
C PRO A 144 17.35 7.50 17.83
N THR A 145 17.55 8.73 17.35
CA THR A 145 17.74 9.03 15.92
C THR A 145 18.97 8.35 15.31
N SER A 146 19.88 7.86 16.16
CA SER A 146 21.05 7.07 15.79
C SER A 146 20.81 5.57 15.68
N ALA A 147 19.70 5.05 16.19
CA ALA A 147 19.32 3.64 16.05
C ALA A 147 18.61 3.41 14.71
N GLU A 148 18.75 2.20 14.18
CA GLU A 148 18.02 1.77 12.98
C GLU A 148 16.51 1.91 13.23
N ARG A 149 15.79 2.40 12.22
CA ARG A 149 14.42 2.94 12.34
C ARG A 149 13.35 1.91 12.70
N GLU A 150 13.73 0.64 12.82
CA GLU A 150 12.83 -0.48 12.93
C GLU A 150 13.38 -1.56 13.87
N ASP A 151 12.87 -1.61 15.10
CA ASP A 151 13.19 -2.67 16.06
C ASP A 151 12.22 -3.84 15.86
N SER A 152 12.65 -4.86 15.12
CA SER A 152 11.83 -6.03 14.81
C SER A 152 11.47 -6.85 16.06
N GLU A 153 12.36 -6.93 17.05
CA GLU A 153 12.13 -7.71 18.26
C GLU A 153 11.02 -7.10 19.15
N LEU A 154 10.96 -5.77 19.24
CA LEU A 154 9.85 -5.08 19.93
C LEU A 154 8.50 -5.37 19.25
N ARG A 155 8.44 -5.32 17.91
CA ARG A 155 7.21 -5.60 17.15
C ARG A 155 6.78 -7.06 17.30
N ASP A 156 7.73 -7.99 17.23
CA ASP A 156 7.47 -9.42 17.35
C ASP A 156 6.90 -9.78 18.74
N GLU A 157 7.44 -9.20 19.82
CA GLU A 157 6.94 -9.47 21.19
C GLU A 157 5.57 -8.87 21.47
N VAL A 158 5.25 -7.68 20.92
CA VAL A 158 3.89 -7.13 20.98
C VAL A 158 2.91 -8.06 20.28
N PHE A 159 3.24 -8.51 19.06
CA PHE A 159 2.40 -9.43 18.31
C PHE A 159 2.15 -10.77 19.05
N ARG A 160 3.19 -11.32 19.70
CA ARG A 160 3.06 -12.55 20.51
C ARG A 160 2.16 -12.37 21.72
N LEU A 161 2.25 -11.22 22.39
CA LEU A 161 1.37 -10.90 23.51
C LEU A 161 -0.10 -10.82 23.06
N ASP A 162 -0.37 -10.17 21.93
CA ASP A 162 -1.73 -10.05 21.39
C ASP A 162 -2.34 -11.43 21.09
N LEU A 163 -1.57 -12.32 20.49
CA LEU A 163 -1.99 -13.69 20.21
C LEU A 163 -2.29 -14.49 21.50
N ALA A 164 -1.46 -14.31 22.53
CA ALA A 164 -1.67 -14.94 23.84
C ALA A 164 -2.95 -14.43 24.53
N MET A 165 -3.24 -13.12 24.42
CA MET A 165 -4.47 -12.51 24.94
C MET A 165 -5.72 -13.06 24.24
N ILE A 166 -5.70 -13.20 22.91
CA ILE A 166 -6.81 -13.83 22.15
C ILE A 166 -7.05 -15.26 22.64
N THR A 167 -5.98 -16.04 22.75
CA THR A 167 -6.05 -17.43 23.21
C THR A 167 -6.64 -17.55 24.62
N ALA A 168 -6.27 -16.64 25.52
CA ALA A 168 -6.83 -16.59 26.88
C ALA A 168 -8.33 -16.27 26.86
N ARG A 169 -8.76 -15.26 26.09
CA ARG A 169 -10.18 -14.88 25.98
C ARG A 169 -11.04 -16.03 25.48
N GLU A 170 -10.59 -16.72 24.42
CA GLU A 170 -11.29 -17.85 23.83
C GLU A 170 -11.48 -18.99 24.83
N ALA A 171 -10.40 -19.42 25.48
CA ALA A 171 -10.44 -20.53 26.43
C ALA A 171 -11.37 -20.24 27.63
N VAL A 172 -11.35 -18.99 28.14
CA VAL A 172 -12.24 -18.58 29.23
C VAL A 172 -13.70 -18.52 28.77
N ALA A 173 -13.96 -18.00 27.58
CA ALA A 173 -15.32 -17.94 27.02
C ALA A 173 -15.92 -19.34 26.84
N GLU A 174 -15.16 -20.28 26.27
CA GLU A 174 -15.57 -21.67 26.11
C GLU A 174 -15.89 -22.31 27.48
N ARG A 175 -15.02 -22.11 28.48
CA ARG A 175 -15.21 -22.65 29.83
C ARG A 175 -16.47 -22.11 30.50
N LEU A 176 -16.77 -20.83 30.33
CA LEU A 176 -17.96 -20.18 30.89
C LEU A 176 -19.24 -20.61 30.17
N ALA A 177 -19.21 -20.74 28.84
CA ALA A 177 -20.33 -21.24 28.06
C ALA A 177 -20.68 -22.68 28.46
N TYR A 178 -19.67 -23.55 28.59
CA TYR A 178 -19.85 -24.91 29.08
C TYR A 178 -20.46 -24.96 30.49
N HIS A 179 -20.01 -24.08 31.40
CA HIS A 179 -20.59 -23.99 32.74
C HIS A 179 -22.06 -23.56 32.71
N LEU A 180 -22.40 -22.52 31.95
CA LEU A 180 -23.77 -22.01 31.83
C LEU A 180 -24.73 -23.05 31.24
N ILE A 181 -24.31 -23.78 30.21
CA ILE A 181 -25.13 -24.85 29.60
C ILE A 181 -25.43 -25.95 30.62
N ASN A 182 -24.44 -26.36 31.42
CA ASN A 182 -24.64 -27.42 32.42
C ASN A 182 -25.49 -26.96 33.62
N GLU A 183 -25.32 -25.73 34.10
CA GLU A 183 -26.18 -25.16 35.16
C GLU A 183 -27.62 -24.94 34.68
N ALA A 184 -27.84 -24.72 33.39
CA ALA A 184 -29.16 -24.53 32.79
C ALA A 184 -29.90 -25.85 32.48
N GLN A 185 -29.26 -27.02 32.60
CA GLN A 185 -29.95 -28.29 32.41
C GLN A 185 -30.86 -28.61 33.62
N PRO A 186 -32.15 -28.96 33.39
CA PRO A 186 -33.04 -29.35 34.47
C PRO A 186 -32.55 -30.64 35.14
N GLU A 187 -32.72 -30.74 36.47
CA GLU A 187 -32.28 -31.89 37.29
C GLU A 187 -32.87 -33.24 36.84
N GLU A 188 -34.01 -33.21 36.13
CA GLU A 188 -34.64 -34.36 35.49
C GLU A 188 -34.94 -34.02 34.01
N PRO A 189 -34.14 -34.50 33.04
CA PRO A 189 -34.48 -34.32 31.64
C PRO A 189 -35.73 -35.16 31.33
N GLU A 190 -36.86 -34.51 31.03
CA GLU A 190 -38.03 -35.20 30.50
C GLU A 190 -37.61 -35.96 29.24
N MET A 191 -37.59 -37.29 29.33
CA MET A 191 -37.26 -38.19 28.23
C MET A 191 -38.27 -37.96 27.10
N CYS A 192 -37.91 -37.13 26.12
CA CYS A 192 -38.67 -36.98 24.89
C CYS A 192 -38.74 -38.35 24.20
N GLU A 193 -39.93 -38.89 23.96
CA GLU A 193 -40.16 -40.15 23.22
C GLU A 193 -39.58 -40.10 21.78
N GLU A 194 -39.20 -38.92 21.30
CA GLU A 194 -38.55 -38.71 20.00
C GLU A 194 -37.03 -38.94 20.01
N LEU A 195 -36.42 -39.24 21.16
CA LEU A 195 -34.97 -39.48 21.33
C LEU A 195 -34.58 -40.95 21.56
N GLU A 196 -35.47 -41.91 21.30
CA GLU A 196 -35.05 -43.31 21.18
C GLU A 196 -34.18 -43.49 19.94
N CYS A 197 -32.86 -43.39 20.14
CA CYS A 197 -31.87 -43.72 19.13
C CYS A 197 -32.09 -45.17 18.66
N PRO A 198 -32.36 -45.41 17.36
CA PRO A 198 -32.60 -46.76 16.86
C PRO A 198 -31.37 -47.65 17.09
N GLU A 199 -31.61 -48.95 17.29
CA GLU A 199 -30.55 -49.95 17.53
C GLU A 199 -29.50 -49.92 16.40
N GLY A 200 -28.34 -49.34 16.70
CA GLY A 200 -27.27 -49.06 15.73
C GLY A 200 -26.71 -47.64 15.76
N CYS A 201 -27.35 -46.72 16.49
CA CYS A 201 -26.82 -45.37 16.70
C CYS A 201 -25.54 -45.42 17.56
N SER A 202 -24.41 -44.97 17.01
CA SER A 202 -23.08 -45.11 17.64
C SER A 202 -22.79 -44.07 18.74
N GLY A 203 -23.79 -43.30 19.18
CA GLY A 203 -23.61 -42.21 20.15
C GLY A 203 -22.73 -41.06 19.64
N ARG A 204 -22.34 -41.08 18.36
CA ARG A 204 -21.78 -39.92 17.68
C ARG A 204 -22.95 -39.05 17.24
N HIS A 205 -23.23 -38.01 18.01
CA HIS A 205 -23.93 -36.85 17.48
C HIS A 205 -23.05 -36.27 16.39
N ASP A 206 -23.31 -36.65 15.15
CA ASP A 206 -22.72 -35.98 14.00
C ASP A 206 -23.27 -34.55 14.04
N SER A 207 -22.37 -33.57 14.16
CA SER A 207 -22.71 -32.14 14.29
C SER A 207 -23.37 -31.55 13.05
N SER A 208 -23.71 -32.38 12.06
CA SER A 208 -24.41 -32.04 10.83
C SER A 208 -25.91 -31.80 11.01
N HIS A 209 -26.49 -32.09 12.18
CA HIS A 209 -27.92 -31.86 12.48
C HIS A 209 -28.19 -30.72 13.47
N ILE A 210 -27.16 -30.15 14.10
CA ILE A 210 -27.29 -28.86 14.79
C ILE A 210 -27.08 -27.79 13.73
N ASP A 211 -28.11 -27.56 12.94
CA ASP A 211 -28.17 -26.42 12.02
C ASP A 211 -28.53 -25.16 12.83
N CYS A 212 -27.67 -24.80 13.77
CA CYS A 212 -27.64 -23.46 14.33
C CYS A 212 -26.94 -22.57 13.30
N GLY A 213 -27.62 -22.29 12.19
CA GLY A 213 -27.25 -21.14 11.38
C GLY A 213 -27.20 -19.90 12.30
N PRO A 214 -26.28 -18.95 12.05
CA PRO A 214 -26.01 -17.80 12.93
C PRO A 214 -27.27 -16.99 13.30
N ASP A 215 -28.35 -17.15 12.54
CA ASP A 215 -29.59 -16.40 12.68
C ASP A 215 -30.55 -16.91 13.77
N ALA A 216 -30.49 -18.20 14.13
CA ALA A 216 -31.44 -18.82 15.07
C ALA A 216 -31.32 -18.24 16.50
N VAL A 217 -30.15 -17.74 16.87
CA VAL A 217 -29.89 -17.12 18.19
C VAL A 217 -30.60 -15.77 18.33
N PHE A 218 -30.72 -14.98 17.26
CA PHE A 218 -31.34 -13.64 17.28
C PHE A 218 -32.85 -13.71 17.38
N GLU A 219 -33.44 -14.69 16.71
CA GLU A 219 -34.86 -14.98 16.85
C GLU A 219 -35.23 -15.40 18.27
N ASP A 220 -34.39 -16.21 18.92
CA ASP A 220 -34.63 -16.65 20.31
C ASP A 220 -34.43 -15.53 21.33
N LEU A 221 -33.38 -14.70 21.18
CA LEU A 221 -33.17 -13.52 22.03
C LEU A 221 -34.35 -12.53 21.93
N THR A 222 -34.86 -12.30 20.71
CA THR A 222 -36.01 -11.43 20.46
C THR A 222 -37.28 -11.97 21.14
N LYS A 223 -37.52 -13.28 21.13
CA LYS A 223 -38.67 -13.91 21.85
C LYS A 223 -38.61 -13.69 23.36
N HIS A 224 -37.41 -13.53 23.93
CA HIS A 224 -37.20 -13.26 25.36
C HIS A 224 -37.15 -11.76 25.70
N GLY A 225 -37.53 -10.89 24.76
CA GLY A 225 -37.61 -9.44 24.98
C GLY A 225 -36.24 -8.75 25.01
N ILE A 226 -35.17 -9.46 24.61
CA ILE A 226 -33.82 -8.93 24.49
C ILE A 226 -33.54 -8.73 23.01
N THR A 227 -33.60 -7.48 22.57
CA THR A 227 -33.26 -7.13 21.18
C THR A 227 -31.73 -7.02 21.10
N VAL A 228 -31.11 -8.01 20.46
CA VAL A 228 -29.67 -8.00 20.15
C VAL A 228 -29.56 -7.90 18.64
N GLU A 229 -28.77 -6.95 18.12
CA GLU A 229 -28.49 -6.87 16.69
C GLU A 229 -27.76 -8.12 16.23
N GLN A 230 -28.23 -8.72 15.14
CA GLN A 230 -27.66 -9.88 14.48
C GLN A 230 -26.26 -9.56 13.94
N PRO A 231 -25.24 -10.42 14.06
CA PRO A 231 -23.88 -10.16 13.67
C PRO A 231 -23.85 -10.39 12.17
N GLU A 232 -23.55 -9.36 11.41
CA GLU A 232 -23.29 -9.50 9.98
C GLU A 232 -22.17 -10.54 9.75
N PRO A 233 -22.21 -11.30 8.64
CA PRO A 233 -21.22 -12.33 8.29
C PRO A 233 -19.77 -11.82 8.43
N GLU A 234 -18.85 -12.72 8.82
CA GLU A 234 -17.47 -12.50 9.33
C GLU A 234 -16.78 -11.15 9.02
N PRO A 235 -16.04 -10.60 10.01
CA PRO A 235 -15.62 -9.22 10.00
C PRO A 235 -14.66 -8.94 8.85
N LEU A 236 -15.10 -7.96 8.08
CA LEU A 236 -14.35 -7.28 7.07
C LEU A 236 -13.04 -6.71 7.68
N SER A 237 -11.97 -6.62 6.89
CA SER A 237 -10.61 -6.28 7.36
C SER A 237 -10.58 -5.00 8.22
N PRO A 238 -9.53 -4.74 9.04
CA PRO A 238 -9.45 -3.54 9.90
C PRO A 238 -9.71 -2.20 9.17
N ARG A 239 -9.45 -2.17 7.85
CA ARG A 239 -9.76 -1.06 6.94
C ARG A 239 -11.27 -0.84 6.73
N LEU A 240 -12.05 -1.89 6.83
CA LEU A 240 -13.47 -1.97 6.57
C LEU A 240 -14.29 -1.80 7.87
N ALA A 241 -13.71 -2.14 9.02
CA ALA A 241 -14.19 -1.70 10.32
C ALA A 241 -14.10 -0.16 10.48
N ALA A 242 -13.10 0.49 9.87
CA ALA A 242 -13.00 1.95 9.82
C ALA A 242 -14.09 2.60 8.94
N LEU A 243 -14.56 1.88 7.92
CA LEU A 243 -15.66 2.30 7.02
C LEU A 243 -17.03 2.30 7.71
N LEU A 244 -17.25 1.39 8.67
CA LEU A 244 -18.55 1.15 9.30
C LEU A 244 -18.68 1.74 10.72
N GLY A 245 -17.57 2.08 11.39
CA GLY A 245 -17.53 2.49 12.80
C GLY A 245 -17.69 3.99 13.12
N ARG A 246 -18.05 4.87 12.17
CA ARG A 246 -18.25 6.31 12.48
C ARG A 246 -19.62 6.56 13.13
N THR A 247 -19.67 6.52 14.46
CA THR A 247 -20.75 7.16 15.24
C THR A 247 -20.74 8.68 15.01
N GLU A 248 -21.93 9.24 14.81
CA GLU A 248 -22.28 10.57 14.29
C GLU A 248 -21.82 11.81 15.12
N ALA A 249 -20.68 11.78 15.82
CA ALA A 249 -20.34 12.86 16.75
C ALA A 249 -18.87 13.27 16.76
N GLU A 250 -18.24 13.40 15.59
CA GLU A 250 -17.13 14.34 15.38
C GLU A 250 -17.38 15.04 14.04
N GLU A 251 -17.24 16.37 13.98
CA GLU A 251 -17.50 17.18 12.78
C GLU A 251 -16.78 16.57 11.57
N LYS A 252 -17.54 15.89 10.68
CA LYS A 252 -17.03 15.21 9.49
C LYS A 252 -16.26 16.21 8.62
N HIS A 253 -14.94 16.16 8.67
CA HIS A 253 -14.13 16.65 7.56
C HIS A 253 -14.30 15.67 6.40
N SER A 254 -15.10 16.05 5.40
CA SER A 254 -15.21 15.32 4.14
C SER A 254 -13.81 15.15 3.54
N LEU A 255 -13.45 13.93 3.11
CA LEU A 255 -12.17 13.68 2.43
C LEU A 255 -11.97 14.56 1.18
N LEU A 256 -13.07 14.94 0.52
CA LEU A 256 -13.09 15.76 -0.70
C LEU A 256 -14.23 16.79 -0.63
N PRO A 257 -14.06 17.89 0.13
CA PRO A 257 -15.10 18.92 0.25
C PRO A 257 -15.48 19.47 -1.14
N ASP A 258 -16.78 19.71 -1.33
CA ASP A 258 -17.37 20.32 -2.52
C ASP A 258 -17.22 19.53 -3.84
N ILE A 259 -16.84 18.24 -3.79
CA ILE A 259 -16.61 17.46 -5.01
C ILE A 259 -17.88 17.30 -5.86
N GLU A 260 -19.05 17.17 -5.24
CA GLU A 260 -20.33 17.10 -5.96
C GLU A 260 -20.70 18.43 -6.64
N GLU A 261 -20.22 19.56 -6.13
CA GLU A 261 -20.47 20.88 -6.73
C GLU A 261 -19.47 21.18 -7.86
N GLN A 262 -18.20 20.81 -7.68
CA GLN A 262 -17.11 21.21 -8.59
C GLN A 262 -16.86 20.20 -9.72
N ALA A 263 -16.93 18.90 -9.44
CA ALA A 263 -16.59 17.86 -10.42
C ALA A 263 -17.49 17.89 -11.68
N PRO A 264 -18.83 18.08 -11.59
CA PRO A 264 -19.67 18.12 -12.80
C PRO A 264 -19.25 19.19 -13.81
N VAL A 265 -18.81 20.37 -13.34
CA VAL A 265 -18.34 21.46 -14.22
C VAL A 265 -17.06 21.05 -14.95
N VAL A 266 -16.13 20.41 -14.24
CA VAL A 266 -14.88 19.92 -14.83
C VAL A 266 -15.17 18.80 -15.84
N LEU A 267 -15.98 17.82 -15.46
CA LEU A 267 -16.34 16.68 -16.31
C LEU A 267 -17.02 17.13 -17.62
N ALA A 268 -17.93 18.10 -17.53
CA ALA A 268 -18.60 18.66 -18.69
C ALA A 268 -17.62 19.32 -19.67
N HIS A 269 -16.53 19.95 -19.18
CA HIS A 269 -15.47 20.50 -20.04
C HIS A 269 -14.80 19.43 -20.90
N PHE A 270 -14.67 18.21 -20.38
CA PHE A 270 -14.10 17.06 -21.09
C PHE A 270 -15.15 16.21 -21.80
N GLY A 271 -16.40 16.68 -21.91
CA GLY A 271 -17.48 15.99 -22.61
C GLY A 271 -18.06 14.79 -21.84
N ILE A 272 -17.86 14.73 -20.52
CA ILE A 272 -18.45 13.71 -19.65
C ILE A 272 -19.68 14.32 -18.98
N ASP A 273 -20.85 13.78 -19.27
CA ASP A 273 -22.08 14.13 -18.55
C ASP A 273 -22.09 13.44 -17.19
N ALA A 274 -22.00 14.23 -16.11
CA ALA A 274 -22.01 13.71 -14.75
C ALA A 274 -23.38 13.13 -14.35
N ASP A 275 -24.46 13.47 -15.04
CA ASP A 275 -25.81 12.95 -14.76
C ASP A 275 -26.10 11.66 -15.54
N ASP A 276 -25.36 11.39 -16.62
CA ASP A 276 -25.33 10.08 -17.25
C ASP A 276 -24.48 9.12 -16.40
N THR A 277 -25.17 8.21 -15.70
CA THR A 277 -24.54 7.25 -14.81
C THR A 277 -23.57 6.32 -15.55
N ASP A 278 -23.88 5.91 -16.78
CA ASP A 278 -23.03 4.98 -17.52
C ASP A 278 -21.75 5.67 -18.02
N ALA A 279 -21.89 6.91 -18.50
CA ALA A 279 -20.75 7.75 -18.88
C ALA A 279 -19.84 8.05 -17.68
N LEU A 280 -20.44 8.39 -16.53
CA LEU A 280 -19.72 8.68 -15.29
C LEU A 280 -18.97 7.44 -14.77
N VAL A 281 -19.62 6.27 -14.74
CA VAL A 281 -18.99 5.01 -14.34
C VAL A 281 -17.85 4.65 -15.29
N SER A 282 -18.04 4.84 -16.60
CA SER A 282 -17.00 4.55 -17.60
C SER A 282 -15.77 5.44 -17.38
N ALA A 283 -15.95 6.75 -17.19
CA ALA A 283 -14.85 7.66 -16.90
C ALA A 283 -14.18 7.35 -15.54
N ALA A 284 -14.97 7.00 -14.52
CA ALA A 284 -14.46 6.61 -13.21
C ALA A 284 -13.63 5.31 -13.27
N ALA A 285 -14.03 4.34 -14.08
CA ALA A 285 -13.26 3.10 -14.29
C ALA A 285 -11.89 3.39 -14.91
N VAL A 286 -11.84 4.30 -15.89
CA VAL A 286 -10.56 4.76 -16.47
C VAL A 286 -9.69 5.44 -15.41
N GLY A 287 -10.29 6.30 -14.58
CA GLY A 287 -9.58 7.00 -13.51
C GLY A 287 -9.06 6.05 -12.42
N LEU A 288 -9.82 5.02 -12.07
CA LEU A 288 -9.39 4.00 -11.12
C LEU A 288 -8.16 3.25 -11.64
N VAL A 289 -8.18 2.82 -12.91
CA VAL A 289 -7.02 2.16 -13.53
C VAL A 289 -5.83 3.11 -13.63
N ALA A 290 -6.06 4.37 -14.02
CA ALA A 290 -4.99 5.37 -14.12
C ALA A 290 -4.29 5.59 -12.76
N ASP A 291 -5.06 5.82 -11.71
CA ASP A 291 -4.50 6.19 -10.40
C ASP A 291 -3.99 5.00 -9.59
N ALA A 292 -4.67 3.86 -9.67
CA ALA A 292 -4.35 2.69 -8.86
C ALA A 292 -3.33 1.77 -9.52
N TRP A 293 -3.33 1.68 -10.85
CA TRP A 293 -2.52 0.70 -11.57
C TRP A 293 -1.45 1.33 -12.45
N ARG A 294 -1.78 2.38 -13.22
CA ARG A 294 -0.82 3.00 -14.17
C ARG A 294 0.19 3.90 -13.49
N GLU A 295 -0.23 4.72 -12.53
CA GLU A 295 0.66 5.63 -11.83
C GLU A 295 1.43 4.92 -10.71
N GLY A 296 2.70 5.29 -10.51
CA GLY A 296 3.49 4.90 -9.34
C GLY A 296 4.44 3.73 -9.63
N PRO A 297 4.45 2.65 -8.82
CA PRO A 297 5.48 1.62 -8.91
C PRO A 297 5.53 0.85 -10.24
N LEU A 298 4.48 0.94 -11.08
CA LEU A 298 4.48 0.31 -12.41
C LEU A 298 5.59 0.85 -13.32
N ASP A 299 5.96 2.12 -13.18
CA ASP A 299 7.03 2.72 -14.01
C ASP A 299 8.37 2.02 -13.78
N MET A 300 8.64 1.58 -12.55
CA MET A 300 9.85 0.81 -12.23
C MET A 300 9.79 -0.60 -12.80
N ILE A 301 8.62 -1.25 -12.73
CA ILE A 301 8.40 -2.58 -13.32
C ILE A 301 8.56 -2.52 -14.84
N HIS A 302 8.02 -1.49 -15.49
CA HIS A 302 8.14 -1.26 -16.92
C HIS A 302 9.59 -1.00 -17.35
N ALA A 303 10.34 -0.20 -16.57
CA ALA A 303 11.71 0.15 -16.91
C ALA A 303 12.73 -0.99 -16.72
N ALA A 304 12.35 -2.11 -16.11
CA ALA A 304 13.22 -3.24 -15.88
C ALA A 304 13.49 -4.06 -17.16
N ASP A 305 14.63 -4.76 -17.22
CA ASP A 305 15.04 -5.53 -18.41
C ASP A 305 14.04 -6.63 -18.80
N ASP A 306 13.42 -7.28 -17.82
CA ASP A 306 12.37 -8.30 -17.99
C ASP A 306 10.95 -7.73 -17.80
N GLY A 307 10.83 -6.40 -17.85
CA GLY A 307 9.57 -5.67 -17.71
C GLY A 307 8.59 -5.90 -18.87
N PRO A 308 7.30 -5.59 -18.65
CA PRO A 308 6.29 -5.69 -19.70
C PRO A 308 6.52 -4.63 -20.78
N SER A 309 6.20 -4.95 -22.02
CA SER A 309 6.20 -3.98 -23.13
C SER A 309 5.03 -3.00 -23.05
N ASP A 310 5.13 -1.87 -23.77
CA ASP A 310 4.05 -0.88 -23.84
C ASP A 310 2.72 -1.50 -24.31
N GLY A 311 2.78 -2.44 -25.25
CA GLY A 311 1.59 -3.16 -25.72
C GLY A 311 0.96 -4.09 -24.69
N GLU A 312 1.77 -4.73 -23.83
CA GLU A 312 1.28 -5.55 -22.71
C GLU A 312 0.60 -4.67 -21.65
N ILE A 313 1.21 -3.53 -21.32
CA ILE A 313 0.62 -2.57 -20.39
C ILE A 313 -0.68 -1.99 -20.97
N PHE A 314 -0.71 -1.70 -22.26
CA PHE A 314 -1.91 -1.25 -22.96
C PHE A 314 -3.02 -2.30 -22.83
N ALA A 315 -2.77 -3.54 -23.25
CA ALA A 315 -3.76 -4.61 -23.23
C ALA A 315 -4.31 -4.85 -21.82
N GLN A 316 -3.41 -4.88 -20.82
CA GLN A 316 -3.80 -5.06 -19.43
C GLN A 316 -4.63 -3.89 -18.89
N SER A 317 -4.35 -2.66 -19.32
CA SER A 317 -5.17 -1.49 -18.95
C SER A 317 -6.62 -1.63 -19.42
N ILE A 318 -6.86 -2.23 -20.59
CA ILE A 318 -8.20 -2.45 -21.14
C ILE A 318 -8.95 -3.54 -20.37
N ASP A 319 -8.29 -4.64 -20.02
CA ASP A 319 -8.91 -5.68 -19.19
C ASP A 319 -9.27 -5.13 -17.80
N LEU A 320 -8.34 -4.41 -17.18
CA LEU A 320 -8.55 -3.76 -15.90
C LEU A 320 -9.62 -2.69 -15.94
N TYR A 321 -9.77 -1.95 -17.04
CA TYR A 321 -10.90 -1.02 -17.22
C TYR A 321 -12.24 -1.75 -17.14
N ARG A 322 -12.40 -2.90 -17.82
CA ARG A 322 -13.65 -3.67 -17.79
C ARG A 322 -13.96 -4.17 -16.39
N ARG A 323 -12.93 -4.64 -15.66
CA ARG A 323 -13.06 -5.11 -14.28
C ARG A 323 -13.36 -3.98 -13.31
N ALA A 324 -12.71 -2.84 -13.46
CA ALA A 324 -12.98 -1.62 -12.70
C ALA A 324 -14.44 -1.18 -12.91
N ARG A 325 -14.91 -1.13 -14.16
CA ARG A 325 -16.30 -0.80 -14.47
C ARG A 325 -17.27 -1.77 -13.81
N ALA A 326 -17.04 -3.08 -13.91
CA ALA A 326 -17.89 -4.08 -13.27
C ALA A 326 -17.91 -3.93 -11.73
N ALA A 327 -16.74 -3.69 -11.12
CA ALA A 327 -16.62 -3.47 -9.68
C ALA A 327 -17.33 -2.18 -9.21
N LEU A 328 -17.19 -1.08 -9.96
CA LEU A 328 -17.85 0.20 -9.67
C LEU A 328 -19.38 0.10 -9.81
N VAL A 329 -19.89 -0.65 -10.79
CA VAL A 329 -21.33 -0.92 -10.92
C VAL A 329 -21.83 -1.74 -9.74
N ALA A 330 -21.14 -2.83 -9.41
CA ALA A 330 -21.53 -3.68 -8.27
C ALA A 330 -21.47 -2.90 -6.95
N ALA A 331 -20.52 -1.97 -6.80
CA ALA A 331 -20.39 -1.14 -5.60
C ALA A 331 -21.58 -0.22 -5.33
N ARG A 332 -22.45 0.00 -6.32
CA ARG A 332 -23.69 0.77 -6.13
C ARG A 332 -24.72 0.02 -5.29
N GLU A 333 -24.83 -1.29 -5.49
CA GLU A 333 -25.89 -2.13 -4.89
C GLU A 333 -25.36 -2.93 -3.70
N ASP A 334 -24.15 -3.48 -3.82
CA ASP A 334 -23.55 -4.38 -2.84
C ASP A 334 -22.48 -3.71 -1.96
N GLY A 335 -22.29 -2.38 -2.09
CA GLY A 335 -21.35 -1.59 -1.29
C GLY A 335 -19.92 -1.46 -1.84
N PRO A 336 -19.12 -0.46 -1.38
CA PRO A 336 -17.79 -0.16 -1.92
C PRO A 336 -16.77 -1.31 -1.84
N GLU A 337 -17.04 -2.32 -1.01
CA GLU A 337 -16.25 -3.54 -0.84
C GLU A 337 -16.10 -4.33 -2.16
N ARG A 338 -17.05 -4.16 -3.10
CA ARG A 338 -16.96 -4.78 -4.43
C ARG A 338 -15.74 -4.34 -5.23
N LEU A 339 -15.10 -3.22 -4.86
CA LEU A 339 -13.84 -2.79 -5.45
C LEU A 339 -12.68 -3.77 -5.17
N LEU A 340 -12.78 -4.63 -4.14
CA LEU A 340 -11.78 -5.69 -3.89
C LEU A 340 -11.69 -6.70 -5.04
N ALA A 341 -12.76 -6.89 -5.81
CA ALA A 341 -12.72 -7.74 -7.01
C ALA A 341 -11.79 -7.17 -8.09
N PHE A 342 -11.61 -5.84 -8.13
CA PHE A 342 -10.62 -5.21 -8.99
C PHE A 342 -9.20 -5.39 -8.43
N VAL A 343 -8.99 -5.17 -7.13
CA VAL A 343 -7.69 -5.37 -6.46
C VAL A 343 -7.18 -6.79 -6.69
N ALA A 344 -8.02 -7.79 -6.43
CA ALA A 344 -7.69 -9.21 -6.55
C ALA A 344 -7.13 -9.62 -7.92
N VAL A 345 -7.36 -8.82 -8.95
CA VAL A 345 -6.85 -9.04 -10.30
C VAL A 345 -5.70 -8.09 -10.61
N ALA A 346 -5.87 -6.80 -10.31
CA ALA A 346 -4.88 -5.77 -10.58
C ALA A 346 -3.56 -6.02 -9.85
N SER A 347 -3.61 -6.68 -8.70
CA SER A 347 -2.46 -7.04 -7.87
C SER A 347 -2.12 -8.54 -7.90
N ASP A 348 -2.74 -9.34 -8.78
CA ASP A 348 -2.46 -10.78 -8.86
C ASP A 348 -1.08 -11.01 -9.44
N VAL A 349 -0.20 -11.63 -8.65
CA VAL A 349 1.19 -11.85 -9.04
C VAL A 349 1.37 -12.99 -10.04
N ASP A 350 0.45 -13.96 -10.04
CA ASP A 350 0.51 -15.17 -10.86
C ASP A 350 -0.31 -15.07 -12.14
N LEU A 351 -1.24 -14.11 -12.22
CA LEU A 351 -2.08 -13.90 -13.40
C LEU A 351 -1.27 -13.42 -14.61
N LEU A 352 -1.45 -14.13 -15.73
CA LEU A 352 -0.94 -13.68 -17.02
C LEU A 352 -1.72 -12.47 -17.53
N TRP A 353 -1.01 -11.47 -18.03
CA TRP A 353 -1.63 -10.26 -18.53
C TRP A 353 -2.42 -10.48 -19.82
N ALA A 354 -3.36 -9.56 -20.08
CA ALA A 354 -4.25 -9.59 -21.23
C ALA A 354 -3.50 -9.44 -22.58
N GLY A 355 -4.24 -9.58 -23.68
CA GLY A 355 -3.67 -9.48 -25.03
C GLY A 355 -2.79 -10.65 -25.45
N GLY A 356 -2.95 -11.82 -24.82
CA GLY A 356 -2.13 -13.01 -25.09
C GLY A 356 -0.70 -12.91 -24.58
N SER A 357 -0.44 -11.96 -23.67
CA SER A 357 0.86 -11.76 -23.03
C SER A 357 1.31 -13.00 -22.25
N ARG A 358 2.64 -13.17 -22.15
CA ARG A 358 3.27 -14.16 -21.27
C ARG A 358 3.80 -13.53 -19.99
N PHE A 359 3.63 -12.23 -19.80
CA PHE A 359 4.07 -11.49 -18.64
C PHE A 359 3.15 -11.78 -17.45
N ALA A 360 3.75 -11.88 -16.27
CA ALA A 360 3.09 -11.97 -14.97
C ALA A 360 4.01 -11.30 -13.96
N LEU A 361 3.43 -10.62 -12.97
CA LEU A 361 4.19 -9.81 -12.01
C LEU A 361 5.20 -10.64 -11.19
N ARG A 362 4.95 -11.94 -10.95
CA ARG A 362 5.89 -12.85 -10.27
C ARG A 362 7.28 -12.94 -10.92
N LYS A 363 7.40 -12.55 -12.19
CA LYS A 363 8.70 -12.50 -12.88
C LYS A 363 9.60 -11.39 -12.35
N MET A 364 9.00 -10.42 -11.65
CA MET A 364 9.69 -9.30 -11.03
C MET A 364 10.01 -9.64 -9.57
N SER A 365 11.27 -9.50 -9.17
CA SER A 365 11.71 -9.73 -7.78
C SER A 365 11.77 -8.46 -6.94
N GLU A 366 11.90 -7.30 -7.58
CA GLU A 366 11.98 -5.99 -6.94
C GLU A 366 10.67 -5.21 -7.24
N SER A 367 10.23 -4.35 -6.32
CA SER A 367 9.04 -3.46 -6.43
C SER A 367 7.64 -4.10 -6.49
N VAL A 368 7.47 -5.43 -6.58
CA VAL A 368 6.13 -6.06 -6.63
C VAL A 368 5.32 -5.82 -5.36
N ALA A 369 5.93 -5.93 -4.18
CA ALA A 369 5.21 -5.69 -2.92
C ALA A 369 4.75 -4.23 -2.80
N GLU A 370 5.59 -3.28 -3.22
CA GLU A 370 5.25 -1.86 -3.27
C GLU A 370 4.13 -1.58 -4.28
N PHE A 371 4.17 -2.24 -5.44
CA PHE A 371 3.12 -2.17 -6.46
C PHE A 371 1.77 -2.70 -5.94
N VAL A 372 1.75 -3.87 -5.31
CA VAL A 372 0.55 -4.46 -4.71
C VAL A 372 -0.02 -3.53 -3.64
N GLN A 373 0.83 -3.00 -2.76
CA GLN A 373 0.42 -2.07 -1.72
C GLN A 373 -0.16 -0.78 -2.31
N HIS A 374 0.46 -0.23 -3.36
CA HIS A 374 -0.03 0.96 -4.03
C HIS A 374 -1.40 0.75 -4.68
N VAL A 375 -1.61 -0.38 -5.37
CA VAL A 375 -2.93 -0.74 -5.92
C VAL A 375 -3.97 -0.79 -4.80
N ASP A 376 -3.66 -1.46 -3.69
CA ASP A 376 -4.56 -1.59 -2.54
C ASP A 376 -4.89 -0.21 -1.93
N ASP A 377 -3.88 0.62 -1.66
CA ASP A 377 -4.05 1.94 -1.05
C ASP A 377 -4.90 2.88 -1.92
N ARG A 378 -4.69 2.85 -3.24
CA ARG A 378 -5.44 3.71 -4.17
C ARG A 378 -6.88 3.23 -4.32
N VAL A 379 -7.13 1.93 -4.35
CA VAL A 379 -8.50 1.41 -4.40
C VAL A 379 -9.21 1.66 -3.07
N TRP A 380 -8.54 1.43 -1.94
CA TRP A 380 -9.04 1.74 -0.61
C TRP A 380 -9.47 3.20 -0.48
N PHE A 381 -8.66 4.16 -0.92
CA PHE A 381 -9.05 5.58 -0.90
C PHE A 381 -10.35 5.84 -1.66
N THR A 382 -10.59 5.12 -2.78
CA THR A 382 -11.86 5.24 -3.51
C THR A 382 -13.04 4.71 -2.69
N ALA A 383 -12.86 3.56 -2.05
CA ALA A 383 -13.87 2.95 -1.20
C ALA A 383 -14.22 3.86 -0.01
N GLU A 384 -13.21 4.47 0.63
CA GLU A 384 -13.40 5.46 1.70
C GLU A 384 -14.23 6.66 1.25
N VAL A 385 -13.92 7.23 0.08
CA VAL A 385 -14.73 8.33 -0.46
C VAL A 385 -16.18 7.87 -0.71
N MET A 386 -16.38 6.65 -1.22
CA MET A 386 -17.72 6.11 -1.45
C MET A 386 -18.51 5.89 -0.16
N CYS A 387 -17.87 5.41 0.91
CA CYS A 387 -18.54 5.23 2.19
C CYS A 387 -18.82 6.55 2.91
N GLU A 388 -17.86 7.48 2.91
CA GLU A 388 -18.01 8.73 3.66
C GLU A 388 -18.94 9.74 2.97
N GLN A 389 -18.88 9.79 1.64
CA GLN A 389 -19.52 10.84 0.81
C GLN A 389 -20.46 10.26 -0.26
N GLY A 390 -20.64 8.94 -0.31
CA GLY A 390 -21.55 8.27 -1.23
C GLY A 390 -20.88 7.79 -2.53
N TRP A 391 -21.48 6.76 -3.12
CA TRP A 391 -21.02 6.13 -4.36
C TRP A 391 -20.73 7.15 -5.48
N ARG A 392 -21.63 8.13 -5.67
CA ARG A 392 -21.49 9.17 -6.69
C ARG A 392 -20.24 10.03 -6.48
N ALA A 393 -19.92 10.41 -5.24
CA ALA A 393 -18.71 11.19 -4.93
C ALA A 393 -17.42 10.42 -5.31
N GLY A 394 -17.38 9.12 -5.05
CA GLY A 394 -16.28 8.25 -5.46
C GLY A 394 -16.11 8.18 -6.98
N LEU A 395 -17.22 8.11 -7.72
CA LEU A 395 -17.19 8.18 -9.17
C LEU A 395 -16.72 9.53 -9.69
N LEU A 396 -17.27 10.62 -9.15
CA LEU A 396 -16.91 11.99 -9.55
C LEU A 396 -15.41 12.24 -9.34
N HIS A 397 -14.86 11.80 -8.21
CA HIS A 397 -13.42 11.88 -7.94
C HIS A 397 -12.58 11.16 -9.00
N ARG A 398 -12.88 9.87 -9.27
CA ARG A 398 -12.11 9.09 -10.24
C ARG A 398 -12.30 9.58 -11.68
N ALA A 399 -13.51 9.93 -12.06
CA ALA A 399 -13.79 10.51 -13.37
C ALA A 399 -13.04 11.84 -13.57
N THR A 400 -12.98 12.68 -12.53
CA THR A 400 -12.23 13.95 -12.58
C THR A 400 -10.74 13.69 -12.75
N SER A 401 -10.18 12.73 -12.02
CA SER A 401 -8.78 12.32 -12.19
C SER A 401 -8.49 11.84 -13.61
N ALA A 402 -9.37 10.99 -14.17
CA ALA A 402 -9.27 10.50 -15.55
C ALA A 402 -9.28 11.64 -16.57
N ALA A 403 -10.19 12.60 -16.40
CA ALA A 403 -10.38 13.72 -17.31
C ALA A 403 -9.11 14.58 -17.43
N PHE A 404 -8.38 14.80 -16.32
CA PHE A 404 -7.13 15.57 -16.35
C PHE A 404 -5.93 14.78 -16.85
N LYS A 405 -5.84 13.50 -16.49
CA LYS A 405 -4.61 12.71 -16.72
C LYS A 405 -4.61 11.98 -18.05
N VAL A 406 -5.77 11.45 -18.43
CA VAL A 406 -5.90 10.46 -19.50
C VAL A 406 -7.20 10.65 -20.32
N PRO A 407 -7.49 11.87 -20.83
CA PRO A 407 -8.77 12.18 -21.49
C PRO A 407 -9.02 11.40 -22.79
N THR A 408 -7.98 10.81 -23.36
CA THR A 408 -8.02 10.05 -24.60
C THR A 408 -7.86 8.55 -24.40
N HIS A 409 -7.93 8.01 -23.17
CA HIS A 409 -7.85 6.55 -22.97
C HIS A 409 -9.18 5.85 -23.33
N PHE A 410 -9.09 4.56 -23.68
CA PHE A 410 -10.26 3.71 -23.94
C PHE A 410 -11.28 3.79 -22.78
N GLY A 411 -12.54 4.05 -23.11
CA GLY A 411 -13.61 4.31 -22.15
C GLY A 411 -13.88 5.80 -21.89
N MET A 412 -13.02 6.70 -22.38
CA MET A 412 -13.23 8.15 -22.32
C MET A 412 -13.85 8.71 -23.62
N PRO A 413 -14.57 9.85 -23.56
CA PRO A 413 -15.14 10.49 -24.75
C PRO A 413 -14.12 10.89 -25.83
N GLY A 414 -12.85 11.11 -25.45
CA GLY A 414 -11.77 11.44 -26.39
C GLY A 414 -11.22 10.25 -27.19
N TRP A 415 -11.47 9.01 -26.75
CA TRP A 415 -10.90 7.81 -27.38
C TRP A 415 -11.28 7.64 -28.86
N PRO A 416 -12.54 7.78 -29.30
CA PRO A 416 -12.89 7.64 -30.71
C PRO A 416 -12.12 8.61 -31.61
N GLY A 417 -11.89 9.84 -31.15
CA GLY A 417 -11.08 10.83 -31.88
C GLY A 417 -9.60 10.45 -31.95
N ALA A 418 -9.06 9.88 -30.87
CA ALA A 418 -7.70 9.35 -30.84
C ALA A 418 -7.54 8.16 -31.82
N VAL A 419 -8.51 7.25 -31.85
CA VAL A 419 -8.53 6.12 -32.80
C VAL A 419 -8.60 6.61 -34.24
N ALA A 420 -9.53 7.53 -34.56
CA ALA A 420 -9.62 8.08 -35.92
C ALA A 420 -8.30 8.72 -36.37
N SER A 421 -7.67 9.51 -35.50
CA SER A 421 -6.36 10.12 -35.76
C SER A 421 -5.24 9.09 -35.91
N ALA A 422 -5.30 7.99 -35.15
CA ALA A 422 -4.37 6.86 -35.29
C ALA A 422 -4.55 6.13 -36.62
N MET A 423 -5.80 5.91 -37.04
CA MET A 423 -6.12 5.23 -38.30
C MET A 423 -5.68 6.05 -39.52
N ASP A 424 -5.85 7.38 -39.49
CA ASP A 424 -5.34 8.28 -40.53
C ASP A 424 -3.81 8.19 -40.67
N ARG A 425 -3.10 8.13 -39.53
CA ARG A 425 -1.65 7.95 -39.49
C ARG A 425 -1.23 6.55 -39.97
N LEU A 426 -1.94 5.49 -39.55
CA LEU A 426 -1.69 4.10 -39.96
C LEU A 426 -1.87 3.88 -41.46
N ALA A 427 -2.82 4.58 -42.08
CA ALA A 427 -3.11 4.44 -43.51
C ALA A 427 -1.94 4.87 -44.41
N VAL A 428 -1.11 5.81 -43.96
CA VAL A 428 0.04 6.35 -44.71
C VAL A 428 1.39 5.81 -44.26
N LEU A 429 1.43 5.08 -43.13
CA LEU A 429 2.65 4.55 -42.55
C LEU A 429 3.15 3.29 -43.30
N ASP A 430 4.47 3.14 -43.42
CA ASP A 430 5.06 1.89 -43.91
C ASP A 430 4.88 0.77 -42.88
N ARG A 431 4.05 -0.21 -43.22
CA ARG A 431 3.70 -1.36 -42.37
C ARG A 431 4.44 -2.65 -42.75
N SER A 432 5.51 -2.57 -43.55
CA SER A 432 6.26 -3.75 -44.00
C SER A 432 6.86 -4.61 -42.87
N GLY A 433 7.06 -4.03 -41.68
CA GLY A 433 7.47 -4.74 -40.45
C GLY A 433 6.40 -4.84 -39.37
N ALA A 434 5.13 -4.56 -39.69
CA ALA A 434 4.03 -4.62 -38.73
C ALA A 434 3.55 -6.07 -38.51
N PRO A 435 3.02 -6.41 -37.31
CA PRO A 435 2.37 -7.70 -37.07
C PRO A 435 1.20 -7.96 -38.03
N GLU A 436 0.92 -9.23 -38.34
CA GLU A 436 -0.11 -9.64 -39.30
C GLU A 436 -1.51 -9.11 -38.94
N ALA A 437 -1.80 -8.98 -37.63
CA ALA A 437 -3.04 -8.40 -37.11
C ALA A 437 -3.28 -6.95 -37.58
N LEU A 438 -2.24 -6.22 -37.99
CA LEU A 438 -2.33 -4.83 -38.48
C LEU A 438 -2.50 -4.72 -40.00
N THR A 439 -2.69 -5.84 -40.71
CA THR A 439 -2.81 -5.84 -42.18
C THR A 439 -4.14 -5.26 -42.63
N ASP A 440 -5.25 -5.70 -42.02
CA ASP A 440 -6.61 -5.24 -42.31
C ASP A 440 -6.96 -4.05 -41.42
N LEU A 441 -6.82 -2.83 -41.97
CA LEU A 441 -7.07 -1.59 -41.22
C LEU A 441 -8.53 -1.44 -40.77
N ALA A 442 -9.50 -2.01 -41.49
CA ALA A 442 -10.90 -1.95 -41.07
C ALA A 442 -11.14 -2.83 -39.83
N ALA A 443 -10.51 -4.01 -39.79
CA ALA A 443 -10.53 -4.87 -38.62
C ALA A 443 -9.78 -4.23 -37.43
N VAL A 444 -8.66 -3.53 -37.69
CA VAL A 444 -7.90 -2.79 -36.67
C VAL A 444 -8.73 -1.67 -36.06
N GLU A 445 -9.36 -0.84 -36.88
CA GLU A 445 -10.24 0.24 -36.41
C GLU A 445 -11.37 -0.31 -35.54
N ALA A 446 -12.07 -1.35 -36.02
CA ALA A 446 -13.13 -2.00 -35.26
C ALA A 446 -12.64 -2.55 -33.92
N ALA A 447 -11.46 -3.16 -33.90
CA ALA A 447 -10.86 -3.69 -32.67
C ALA A 447 -10.47 -2.56 -31.70
N LEU A 448 -9.84 -1.47 -32.18
CA LEU A 448 -9.49 -0.32 -31.34
C LEU A 448 -10.73 0.37 -30.75
N VAL A 449 -11.84 0.41 -31.47
CA VAL A 449 -13.08 1.00 -30.95
C VAL A 449 -13.76 0.11 -29.91
N GLU A 450 -13.82 -1.20 -30.12
CA GLU A 450 -14.64 -2.11 -29.30
C GLU A 450 -13.84 -2.84 -28.21
N ALA A 451 -12.65 -3.34 -28.54
CA ALA A 451 -11.85 -4.19 -27.66
C ALA A 451 -10.36 -4.21 -28.09
N PRO A 452 -9.59 -3.16 -27.79
CA PRO A 452 -8.21 -3.00 -28.28
C PRO A 452 -7.28 -4.16 -27.91
N ASP A 453 -7.46 -4.72 -26.72
CA ASP A 453 -6.72 -5.88 -26.21
C ASP A 453 -6.82 -7.12 -27.10
N ARG A 454 -7.87 -7.24 -27.93
CA ARG A 454 -8.03 -8.35 -28.89
C ARG A 454 -7.06 -8.28 -30.07
N LEU A 455 -6.43 -7.14 -30.32
CA LEU A 455 -5.35 -7.04 -31.32
C LEU A 455 -4.09 -7.82 -30.90
N GLY A 456 -3.95 -8.08 -29.60
CA GLY A 456 -2.78 -8.72 -29.02
C GLY A 456 -1.68 -7.73 -28.66
N ALA A 457 -0.88 -8.12 -27.66
CA ALA A 457 0.17 -7.27 -27.11
C ALA A 457 1.20 -6.84 -28.17
N ASP A 458 1.61 -7.72 -29.07
CA ASP A 458 2.60 -7.39 -30.12
C ASP A 458 2.12 -6.31 -31.08
N ALA A 459 0.84 -6.34 -31.45
CA ALA A 459 0.22 -5.35 -32.35
C ALA A 459 0.06 -4.01 -31.65
N LEU A 460 -0.38 -4.02 -30.39
CA LEU A 460 -0.49 -2.82 -29.56
C LEU A 460 0.87 -2.21 -29.27
N ASP A 461 1.89 -3.03 -29.02
CA ASP A 461 3.26 -2.57 -28.78
C ASP A 461 3.84 -1.89 -30.02
N TRP A 462 3.63 -2.48 -31.20
CA TRP A 462 4.01 -1.85 -32.45
C TRP A 462 3.31 -0.49 -32.64
N ILE A 463 2.01 -0.39 -32.36
CA ILE A 463 1.26 0.88 -32.43
C ILE A 463 1.81 1.91 -31.43
N SER A 464 2.10 1.49 -30.19
CA SER A 464 2.65 2.35 -29.14
C SER A 464 4.02 2.93 -29.51
N ARG A 465 4.93 2.11 -30.06
CA ARG A 465 6.26 2.57 -30.51
C ARG A 465 6.21 3.62 -31.63
N GLN A 466 5.14 3.61 -32.43
CA GLN A 466 4.92 4.59 -33.49
C GLN A 466 4.23 5.87 -32.97
N ALA A 467 3.93 5.94 -31.66
CA ALA A 467 3.27 7.07 -31.00
C ALA A 467 1.94 7.49 -31.67
N LEU A 468 1.15 6.50 -32.06
CA LEU A 468 -0.06 6.72 -32.87
C LEU A 468 -1.32 7.01 -32.05
N LEU A 469 -1.32 6.67 -30.76
CA LEU A 469 -2.49 6.82 -29.85
C LEU A 469 -2.28 7.90 -28.78
N GLY A 470 -1.32 8.80 -29.01
CA GLY A 470 -1.06 10.00 -28.19
C GLY A 470 -1.26 11.30 -28.95
#